data_AF-A0A7W4VEH0-F1
#
_entry.id   AF-A0A7W4VEH0-F1
#
_cell.length_a   1.000
_cell.length_b   1.000
_cell.length_c   1.000
_cell.angle_alpha   90.00
_cell.angle_beta   90.00
_cell.angle_gamma   90.00
#
_symmetry.space_group_name_H-M   'P 1'
#
loop_
_entity.id
_entity.type
_entity.pdbx_description
1 polymer ?
#
loop_
_entity_poly.entity_id
_entity_poly.type
_entity_poly.pdbx_seq_one_letter_code
_entity_poly.pdbx_strand_id
1 'polypeptide(L)'
;MDGLILGDLQRHKACYGSIRPKAVHRQTSEHWEQWTSPTTKFRLLDMDALVSEADLPDPEDARGIFAFAMSFNGYERYGSLAKSSALAKQRPRQTLEELRNELFFVARASRHVGNDRYVELYRELLPLFRLFMQH
;
A
#
# COMPACT_ATOMS: atom_id res chain seq x y z
N MET A 1 32.04 -59.95 11.02
CA MET A 1 32.79 -59.32 9.92
C MET A 1 31.81 -59.14 8.77
N ASP A 2 31.08 -58.04 8.82
CA ASP A 2 31.39 -56.78 8.09
C ASP A 2 30.96 -56.94 6.64
N GLY A 3 30.02 -56.19 6.06
CA GLY A 3 29.46 -54.89 6.42
C GLY A 3 29.15 -54.23 5.07
N LEU A 4 27.86 -54.07 4.76
CA LEU A 4 27.34 -53.60 3.48
C LEU A 4 27.49 -52.06 3.32
N ILE A 5 28.19 -51.66 2.27
CA ILE A 5 27.83 -50.73 1.18
C ILE A 5 26.99 -49.47 1.47
N LEU A 6 27.61 -48.35 1.05
CA LEU A 6 27.12 -47.05 0.56
C LEU A 6 26.17 -46.20 1.44
N GLY A 7 26.67 -45.04 1.85
CA GLY A 7 25.88 -43.91 2.35
C GLY A 7 26.41 -42.61 1.75
N ASP A 8 25.56 -41.97 0.95
CA ASP A 8 25.79 -40.75 0.19
C ASP A 8 26.02 -39.48 1.04
N LEU A 9 26.89 -38.66 0.46
CA LEU A 9 27.09 -37.21 0.56
C LEU A 9 26.28 -36.39 1.60
N GLN A 10 27.03 -35.97 2.61
CA GLN A 10 27.28 -34.56 2.99
C GLN A 10 26.07 -33.64 3.18
N ARG A 11 25.66 -33.52 4.45
CA ARG A 11 25.06 -32.32 5.02
C ARG A 11 26.03 -31.68 6.01
N HIS A 12 26.21 -30.36 5.85
CA HIS A 12 26.45 -29.36 6.90
C HIS A 12 27.72 -29.47 7.77
N LYS A 13 28.56 -28.43 7.71
CA LYS A 13 28.81 -27.49 8.84
C LYS A 13 29.92 -26.51 8.46
N ALA A 14 29.63 -25.22 8.56
CA ALA A 14 30.62 -24.25 9.00
C ALA A 14 29.93 -23.24 9.92
N CYS A 15 30.29 -23.32 11.19
CA CYS A 15 29.93 -22.41 12.25
C CYS A 15 30.80 -21.15 12.20
N TYR A 16 30.15 -20.01 12.46
CA TYR A 16 30.58 -18.88 13.30
C TYR A 16 32.07 -18.43 13.26
N GLY A 17 32.29 -17.31 12.59
CA GLY A 17 33.32 -16.33 12.93
C GLY A 17 32.67 -15.05 13.50
N SER A 18 32.96 -14.75 14.75
CA SER A 18 32.40 -13.69 15.58
C SER A 18 32.94 -12.29 15.24
N ILE A 19 32.07 -11.29 15.04
CA ILE A 19 32.35 -9.87 15.30
C ILE A 19 31.13 -9.25 16.00
N ARG A 20 31.32 -8.76 17.23
CA ARG A 20 30.32 -8.05 18.06
C ARG A 20 30.22 -6.55 17.67
N PRO A 21 29.43 -5.72 18.38
CA PRO A 21 28.16 -5.19 17.88
C PRO A 21 28.27 -3.71 17.52
N LYS A 22 27.62 -3.29 16.44
CA LYS A 22 27.23 -1.89 16.27
C LYS A 22 25.73 -1.78 16.48
N ALA A 23 25.34 -1.52 17.72
CA ALA A 23 24.10 -0.83 17.96
C ALA A 23 24.32 0.61 17.47
N VAL A 24 23.55 1.03 16.46
CA VAL A 24 22.96 2.38 16.31
C VAL A 24 22.27 2.45 14.95
N HIS A 25 20.97 2.72 15.04
CA HIS A 25 20.02 3.14 14.02
C HIS A 25 19.89 2.34 12.73
N ARG A 26 18.93 1.41 12.79
CA ARG A 26 17.99 1.10 11.70
C ARG A 26 17.42 2.43 11.18
N GLN A 27 17.94 2.92 10.06
CA GLN A 27 17.34 4.04 9.32
C GLN A 27 16.14 3.49 8.53
N THR A 28 15.10 3.09 9.28
CA THR A 28 13.73 3.01 8.77
C THR A 28 13.09 4.34 9.09
N SER A 29 13.32 5.31 8.22
CA SER A 29 12.54 6.53 8.14
C SER A 29 12.47 6.86 6.65
N GLU A 30 11.41 6.46 5.96
CA GLU A 30 10.22 7.32 5.90
C GLU A 30 10.57 8.69 5.31
N HIS A 31 11.05 8.67 4.07
CA HIS A 31 11.15 9.86 3.24
C HIS A 31 9.77 10.17 2.62
N TRP A 32 8.74 10.33 3.46
CA TRP A 32 7.40 10.77 3.04
C TRP A 32 7.17 12.27 3.26
N GLU A 33 8.08 12.97 3.92
CA GLU A 33 7.93 14.39 4.31
C GLU A 33 8.17 15.41 3.19
N GLN A 34 8.52 14.99 1.97
CA GLN A 34 8.84 15.93 0.87
C GLN A 34 7.69 16.28 -0.09
N TRP A 35 6.44 15.89 0.21
CA TRP A 35 5.29 16.15 -0.67
C TRP A 35 4.15 16.97 -0.07
N THR A 36 4.31 17.54 1.12
CA THR A 36 3.35 18.55 1.62
C THR A 36 3.79 19.94 1.16
N SER A 37 3.46 20.28 -0.09
CA SER A 37 3.52 21.68 -0.55
C SER A 37 2.72 22.57 0.43
N PRO A 38 3.30 23.66 0.95
CA PRO A 38 2.65 24.47 1.97
C PRO A 38 1.77 25.55 1.31
N THR A 39 0.69 25.19 0.59
CA THR A 39 -0.30 26.20 0.17
C THR A 39 -1.69 25.66 -0.18
N THR A 40 -2.21 24.73 0.60
CA THR A 40 -3.67 24.56 0.67
C THR A 40 -4.04 24.55 2.13
N LYS A 41 -4.88 25.49 2.55
CA LYS A 41 -5.47 25.53 3.89
C LYS A 41 -6.24 24.23 4.11
N PHE A 42 -5.55 23.18 4.56
CA PHE A 42 -6.15 22.02 5.20
C PHE A 42 -6.62 22.45 6.57
N ARG A 43 -7.77 23.12 6.58
CA ARG A 43 -8.56 23.33 7.78
C ARG A 43 -8.96 21.94 8.26
N LEU A 44 -8.56 21.62 9.48
CA LEU A 44 -9.01 20.49 10.30
C LEU A 44 -10.50 20.20 10.06
N LEU A 45 -10.76 19.28 9.15
CA LEU A 45 -12.05 18.71 8.84
C LEU A 45 -11.78 17.21 8.79
N ASP A 46 -12.55 16.47 9.57
CA ASP A 46 -12.63 15.01 9.57
C ASP A 46 -12.28 14.42 8.18
N MET A 47 -11.12 13.76 8.08
CA MET A 47 -10.55 13.31 6.80
C MET A 47 -11.34 12.17 6.13
N ASP A 48 -12.39 11.66 6.82
CA ASP A 48 -13.34 10.66 6.31
C ASP A 48 -14.70 11.25 5.89
N ALA A 49 -15.01 12.53 6.15
CA ALA A 49 -16.42 12.92 6.23
C ALA A 49 -17.12 13.38 4.94
N LEU A 50 -16.48 13.80 3.84
CA LEU A 50 -17.23 14.36 2.71
C LEU A 50 -16.51 14.18 1.36
N VAL A 51 -16.17 12.95 0.95
CA VAL A 51 -15.94 12.73 -0.49
C VAL A 51 -17.30 12.68 -1.15
N SER A 52 -17.67 13.76 -1.81
CA SER A 52 -18.87 13.83 -2.63
C SER A 52 -18.57 13.30 -4.03
N GLU A 53 -19.61 12.94 -4.79
CA GLU A 53 -19.44 12.53 -6.19
C GLU A 53 -18.72 13.59 -7.03
N ALA A 54 -18.86 14.88 -6.68
CA ALA A 54 -18.18 15.97 -7.36
C ALA A 54 -16.66 16.00 -7.13
N ASP A 55 -16.16 15.32 -6.10
CA ASP A 55 -14.74 15.20 -5.79
C ASP A 55 -14.07 14.01 -6.51
N LEU A 56 -14.85 13.20 -7.24
CA LEU A 56 -14.31 12.10 -8.03
C LEU A 56 -13.56 12.64 -9.26
N PRO A 57 -12.27 12.29 -9.44
CA PRO A 57 -11.51 12.72 -10.61
C PRO A 57 -12.06 12.11 -11.91
N ASP A 58 -11.79 12.79 -13.03
CA ASP A 58 -12.08 12.29 -14.37
C ASP A 58 -11.35 10.94 -14.60
N PRO A 59 -12.01 9.89 -15.14
CA PRO A 59 -11.38 8.60 -15.43
C PRO A 59 -10.25 8.65 -16.46
N GLU A 60 -10.07 9.76 -17.18
CA GLU A 60 -8.95 10.01 -18.08
C GLU A 60 -7.83 10.85 -17.43
N ASP A 61 -8.09 11.47 -16.26
CA ASP A 61 -7.08 12.25 -15.53
C ASP A 61 -6.28 11.37 -14.56
N ALA A 62 -5.25 10.70 -15.09
CA ALA A 62 -4.34 9.87 -14.29
C ALA A 62 -3.73 10.61 -13.09
N ARG A 63 -3.42 11.91 -13.22
CA ARG A 63 -2.84 12.68 -12.11
C ARG A 63 -3.87 12.95 -11.02
N GLY A 64 -5.09 13.31 -11.41
CA GLY A 64 -6.23 13.45 -10.50
C GLY A 64 -6.54 12.16 -9.77
N ILE A 65 -6.59 11.02 -10.49
CA ILE A 65 -6.81 9.70 -9.90
C ILE A 65 -5.72 9.36 -8.89
N PHE A 66 -4.45 9.61 -9.22
CA PHE A 66 -3.34 9.37 -8.32
C PHE A 66 -3.42 10.25 -7.06
N ALA A 67 -3.70 11.54 -7.21
CA ALA A 67 -3.86 12.46 -6.08
C ALA A 67 -5.04 12.04 -5.18
N PHE A 68 -6.16 11.65 -5.78
CA PHE A 68 -7.32 11.10 -5.07
C PHE A 68 -6.96 9.82 -4.30
N ALA A 69 -6.25 8.88 -4.92
CA ALA A 69 -5.79 7.65 -4.28
C ALA A 69 -4.88 7.94 -3.08
N MET A 70 -3.95 8.90 -3.21
CA MET A 70 -3.00 9.28 -2.17
C MET A 70 -3.62 10.15 -1.07
N SER A 71 -4.84 10.69 -1.27
CA SER A 71 -5.58 11.43 -0.23
C SER A 71 -6.09 10.53 0.90
N PHE A 72 -6.09 9.21 0.70
CA PHE A 72 -6.49 8.23 1.70
C PHE A 72 -5.26 7.51 2.25
N ASN A 73 -5.06 7.50 3.57
CA ASN A 73 -3.98 6.75 4.20
C ASN A 73 -4.48 5.43 4.78
N GLY A 74 -4.37 4.35 4.00
CA GLY A 74 -4.76 3.01 4.44
C GLY A 74 -3.99 2.50 5.67
N TYR A 75 -2.82 3.04 5.97
CA TYR A 75 -2.05 2.63 7.15
C TYR A 75 -2.60 3.22 8.44
N GLU A 76 -3.04 4.48 8.39
CA GLU A 76 -3.71 5.12 9.51
C GLU A 76 -5.07 4.46 9.75
N ARG A 77 -5.82 4.17 8.67
CA ARG A 77 -7.15 3.55 8.79
C ARG A 77 -7.12 2.15 9.41
N TYR A 78 -6.21 1.29 8.95
CA TYR A 78 -6.15 -0.11 9.41
C TYR A 78 -5.05 -0.40 10.44
N GLY A 79 -4.26 0.62 10.80
CA GLY A 79 -3.20 0.56 11.79
C GLY A 79 -1.92 -0.16 11.35
N SER A 80 -1.87 -0.77 10.16
CA SER A 80 -0.65 -1.38 9.64
C SER A 80 -0.63 -1.59 8.13
N LEU A 81 0.58 -1.58 7.56
CA LEU A 81 0.84 -1.95 6.17
C LEU A 81 0.32 -3.36 5.84
N ALA A 82 0.54 -4.33 6.73
CA ALA A 82 0.15 -5.71 6.50
C ALA A 82 -1.37 -5.88 6.39
N LYS A 83 -2.13 -5.20 7.27
CA LYS A 83 -3.60 -5.21 7.23
C LYS A 83 -4.14 -4.50 6.00
N SER A 84 -3.65 -3.28 5.72
CA SER A 84 -4.05 -2.53 4.52
C SER A 84 -3.76 -3.31 3.23
N SER A 85 -2.59 -3.95 3.12
CA SER A 85 -2.23 -4.79 1.98
C SER A 85 -3.10 -6.04 1.85
N ALA A 86 -3.38 -6.72 2.97
CA ALA A 86 -4.24 -7.90 2.95
C ALA A 86 -5.66 -7.56 2.48
N LEU A 87 -6.23 -6.46 2.96
CA LEU A 87 -7.55 -5.99 2.54
C LEU A 87 -7.57 -5.57 1.06
N ALA A 88 -6.55 -4.83 0.60
CA ALA A 88 -6.44 -4.46 -0.81
C ALA A 88 -6.35 -5.69 -1.74
N LYS A 89 -5.72 -6.78 -1.29
CA LYS A 89 -5.65 -8.05 -2.04
C LYS A 89 -6.95 -8.83 -2.04
N GLN A 90 -7.73 -8.76 -0.96
CA GLN A 90 -9.02 -9.44 -0.85
C GLN A 90 -10.09 -8.79 -1.73
N ARG A 91 -9.93 -7.51 -2.09
CA ARG A 91 -10.88 -6.74 -2.92
C ARG A 91 -12.35 -6.89 -2.44
N PRO A 92 -12.63 -6.71 -1.13
CA PRO A 92 -13.98 -6.94 -0.59
C PRO A 92 -15.01 -6.00 -1.19
N ARG A 93 -14.64 -4.73 -1.44
CA ARG A 93 -15.45 -3.72 -2.16
C ARG A 93 -16.86 -3.49 -1.57
N GLN A 94 -17.01 -3.69 -0.26
CA GLN A 94 -18.27 -3.58 0.45
C GLN A 94 -18.46 -2.21 1.11
N THR A 95 -17.37 -1.47 1.29
CA THR A 95 -17.40 -0.12 1.89
C THR A 95 -16.56 0.86 1.08
N LEU A 96 -16.87 2.14 1.21
CA LEU A 96 -16.09 3.21 0.56
C LEU A 96 -14.62 3.18 0.99
N GLU A 97 -14.35 2.91 2.25
CA GLU A 97 -13.00 2.79 2.80
C GLU A 97 -12.20 1.66 2.13
N GLU A 98 -12.84 0.51 1.89
CA GLU A 98 -12.22 -0.62 1.21
C GLU A 98 -11.86 -0.28 -0.24
N LEU A 99 -12.74 0.42 -0.96
CA LEU A 99 -12.48 0.89 -2.32
C LEU A 99 -11.31 1.87 -2.36
N ARG A 100 -11.27 2.83 -1.43
CA ARG A 100 -10.16 3.78 -1.31
C ARG A 100 -8.86 3.10 -0.92
N ASN A 101 -8.90 2.08 -0.06
CA ASN A 101 -7.73 1.30 0.32
C ASN A 101 -7.18 0.47 -0.85
N GLU A 102 -8.05 -0.17 -1.64
CA GLU A 102 -7.65 -0.90 -2.86
C GLU A 102 -6.94 0.05 -3.83
N LEU A 103 -7.53 1.22 -4.09
CA LEU A 103 -6.97 2.23 -4.98
C LEU A 103 -5.66 2.82 -4.45
N PHE A 104 -5.59 3.18 -3.17
CA PHE A 104 -4.38 3.67 -2.50
C PHE A 104 -3.22 2.68 -2.65
N PHE A 105 -3.48 1.41 -2.37
CA PHE A 105 -2.44 0.38 -2.38
C PHE A 105 -1.89 0.15 -3.80
N VAL A 106 -2.77 0.12 -4.80
CA VAL A 106 -2.36 -0.04 -6.21
C VAL A 106 -1.65 1.21 -6.72
N ALA A 107 -2.15 2.42 -6.45
CA ALA A 107 -1.48 3.67 -6.82
C ALA A 107 -0.06 3.75 -6.25
N ARG A 108 0.11 3.37 -4.97
CA ARG A 108 1.43 3.31 -4.34
C ARG A 108 2.35 2.28 -5.00
N ALA A 109 1.85 1.08 -5.27
CA ALA A 109 2.62 0.04 -5.97
C ALA A 109 3.02 0.49 -7.39
N SER A 110 2.08 1.09 -8.12
CA SER A 110 2.26 1.67 -9.44
C SER A 110 3.36 2.73 -9.48
N ARG A 111 3.43 3.62 -8.48
CA ARG A 111 4.53 4.59 -8.33
C ARG A 111 5.90 3.93 -8.17
N HIS A 112 5.98 2.81 -7.45
CA HIS A 112 7.24 2.08 -7.28
C HIS A 112 7.66 1.29 -8.52
N VAL A 113 6.68 0.79 -9.29
CA VAL A 113 6.93 -0.03 -10.49
C VAL A 113 7.02 0.83 -11.77
N GLY A 114 6.51 2.05 -11.76
CA GLY A 114 6.47 2.94 -12.92
C GLY A 114 5.38 2.57 -13.93
N ASN A 115 4.17 2.22 -13.46
CA ASN A 115 3.02 1.92 -14.33
C ASN A 115 1.75 2.66 -13.87
N ASP A 116 0.71 2.65 -14.71
CA ASP A 116 -0.55 3.35 -14.45
C ASP A 116 -1.74 2.42 -14.17
N ARG A 117 -1.48 1.24 -13.59
CA ARG A 117 -2.52 0.24 -13.26
C ARG A 117 -3.64 0.78 -12.35
N TYR A 118 -3.36 1.82 -11.58
CA TYR A 118 -4.36 2.49 -10.76
C TYR A 118 -5.45 3.20 -11.58
N VAL A 119 -5.17 3.58 -12.84
CA VAL A 119 -6.16 4.19 -13.74
C VAL A 119 -7.20 3.18 -14.17
N GLU A 120 -6.74 2.00 -14.64
CA GLU A 120 -7.62 0.89 -15.00
C GLU A 120 -8.46 0.45 -13.80
N LEU A 121 -7.81 0.30 -12.63
CA LEU A 121 -8.51 -0.03 -11.40
C LEU A 121 -9.56 1.03 -11.04
N TYR A 122 -9.21 2.32 -11.11
CA TYR A 122 -10.17 3.39 -10.80
C TYR A 122 -11.40 3.32 -11.70
N ARG A 123 -11.24 3.03 -13.00
CA ARG A 123 -12.36 2.83 -13.92
C ARG A 123 -13.26 1.66 -13.52
N GLU A 124 -12.68 0.57 -13.02
CA GLU A 124 -13.45 -0.56 -12.46
C GLU A 124 -14.20 -0.17 -11.18
N LEU A 125 -13.59 0.64 -10.32
CA LEU A 125 -14.16 1.02 -9.03
C LEU A 125 -15.14 2.19 -9.12
N LEU A 126 -15.08 2.99 -10.18
CA LEU A 126 -15.88 4.21 -10.35
C LEU A 126 -17.40 4.00 -10.18
N PRO A 127 -18.03 2.94 -10.75
CA PRO A 127 -19.44 2.67 -10.50
C PRO A 127 -19.75 2.39 -9.01
N LEU A 128 -18.82 1.73 -8.31
CA LEU A 128 -18.98 1.42 -6.89
C LEU A 128 -18.81 2.67 -6.02
N PHE A 129 -17.84 3.53 -6.36
CA PHE A 129 -17.68 4.83 -5.70
C PHE A 129 -18.96 5.65 -5.76
N ARG A 130 -19.58 5.74 -6.95
CA ARG A 130 -20.86 6.44 -7.11
C ARG A 130 -21.98 5.82 -6.29
N LEU A 131 -22.07 4.49 -6.24
CA LEU A 131 -23.09 3.79 -5.45
C LEU A 131 -22.99 4.12 -3.95
N PHE A 132 -21.77 4.12 -3.39
CA PHE A 132 -21.57 4.40 -1.96
C PHE A 132 -21.65 5.88 -1.59
N MET A 133 -21.56 6.80 -2.56
CA MET A 133 -21.66 8.25 -2.33
C MET A 133 -23.07 8.83 -2.52
N GLN A 134 -24.03 8.02 -2.97
CA GLN A 134 -25.43 8.43 -3.18
C GLN A 134 -26.33 8.22 -1.95
N HIS A 135 -25.80 7.64 -0.86
CA HIS A 135 -26.49 7.36 0.39
C HIS A 135 -25.99 8.24 1.52
#